data_AF-A0A2D7V233-F1
#
_entry.id   AF-A0A2D7V233-F1
#
_cell.length_a   1.000
_cell.length_b   1.000
_cell.length_c   1.000
_cell.angle_alpha   90.00
_cell.angle_beta   90.00
_cell.angle_gamma   90.00
#
_symmetry.space_group_name_H-M   'P 1'
#
loop_
_entity.id
_entity.type
_entity.pdbx_description
1 polymer ?
#
loop_
_entity_poly.entity_id
_entity_poly.type
_entity_poly.pdbx_seq_one_letter_code
_entity_poly.pdbx_strand_id
1 'polypeptide(L)'
;MNPSLVEDTHALLLELRRLRSEGVREIYVEEKTLRALEEAFPTTVQASQPEGNVAIESESVRELATPGKRPEESKSVVRYAEPIQFAGSLPKPPVLELPEGTKTEQWNWLKEKVLNCETCASQLNPNAQVVFGTGNLDTDLFLCGEAPGAEEEKKGLPFVGPAGELLER
;
A
#
# COMPACT_ATOMS: atom_id res chain seq x y z
N MET A 1 -15.22 -26.83 -22.93
CA MET A 1 -14.00 -26.15 -22.45
C MET A 1 -12.82 -26.86 -23.09
N ASN A 2 -11.99 -26.16 -23.87
CA ASN A 2 -10.85 -26.77 -24.57
C ASN A 2 -9.75 -27.10 -23.53
N PRO A 3 -9.35 -28.38 -23.36
CA PRO A 3 -8.36 -28.78 -22.35
C PRO A 3 -6.99 -28.12 -22.54
N SER A 4 -6.61 -27.81 -23.78
CA SER A 4 -5.36 -27.10 -24.13
C SER A 4 -5.23 -25.73 -23.46
N LEU A 5 -6.33 -24.95 -23.40
CA LEU A 5 -6.26 -23.55 -22.96
C LEU A 5 -5.92 -23.43 -21.46
N VAL A 6 -6.32 -24.41 -20.66
CA VAL A 6 -6.01 -24.43 -19.21
C VAL A 6 -4.54 -24.76 -18.98
N GLU A 7 -3.97 -25.67 -19.76
CA GLU A 7 -2.54 -26.01 -19.68
C GLU A 7 -1.67 -24.85 -20.18
N ASP A 8 -2.08 -24.22 -21.28
CA ASP A 8 -1.38 -23.08 -21.89
C ASP A 8 -1.39 -21.85 -20.96
N THR A 9 -2.51 -21.55 -20.31
CA THR A 9 -2.61 -20.45 -19.32
C THR A 9 -1.81 -20.72 -18.06
N HIS A 10 -1.77 -21.98 -17.62
CA HIS A 10 -0.97 -22.38 -16.47
C HIS A 10 0.53 -22.23 -16.75
N ALA A 11 1.00 -22.64 -17.92
CA ALA A 11 2.39 -22.46 -18.35
C ALA A 11 2.78 -20.97 -18.40
N LEU A 12 1.90 -20.12 -18.95
CA LEU A 12 2.11 -18.68 -18.99
C LEU A 12 2.21 -18.08 -17.58
N LEU A 13 1.32 -18.48 -16.66
CA LEU A 13 1.34 -18.02 -15.27
C LEU A 13 2.64 -18.39 -14.56
N LEU A 14 3.16 -19.59 -14.78
CA LEU A 14 4.41 -20.05 -14.19
C LEU A 14 5.59 -19.20 -14.68
N GLU A 15 5.64 -18.89 -15.97
CA GLU A 15 6.70 -18.06 -16.54
C GLU A 15 6.65 -16.62 -16.03
N LEU A 16 5.46 -16.03 -15.92
CA LEU A 16 5.29 -14.69 -15.34
C LEU A 16 5.70 -14.63 -13.86
N ARG A 17 5.48 -15.71 -13.10
CA ARG A 17 5.94 -15.83 -11.71
C ARG A 17 7.46 -15.95 -11.63
N ARG A 18 8.08 -16.73 -12.53
CA ARG A 18 9.55 -16.85 -12.63
C ARG A 18 10.19 -15.49 -12.91
N LEU A 19 9.71 -14.78 -13.94
CA LEU A 19 10.21 -13.44 -14.29
C LEU A 19 10.07 -12.45 -13.12
N ARG A 20 8.96 -12.49 -12.38
CA ARG A 20 8.77 -11.67 -11.19
C ARG A 20 9.78 -11.98 -10.09
N SER A 21 10.11 -13.26 -9.87
CA SER A 21 11.12 -13.67 -8.89
C SER A 21 12.54 -13.19 -9.25
N GLU A 22 12.79 -12.96 -10.54
CA GLU A 22 14.04 -12.40 -11.07
C GLU A 22 14.05 -10.86 -11.08
N GLY A 23 13.01 -10.22 -10.55
CA GLY A 23 12.92 -8.76 -10.41
C GLY A 23 12.35 -8.04 -11.63
N VAL A 24 11.88 -8.76 -12.65
CA VAL A 24 11.21 -8.17 -13.82
C VAL A 24 9.81 -7.70 -13.41
N ARG A 25 9.56 -6.39 -13.54
CA ARG A 25 8.28 -5.77 -13.17
C ARG A 25 7.41 -5.42 -14.38
N GLU A 26 8.00 -5.35 -15.55
CA GLU A 26 7.35 -4.96 -16.80
C GLU A 26 7.78 -5.90 -17.91
N ILE A 27 6.83 -6.27 -18.78
CA ILE A 27 7.06 -7.08 -19.97
C ILE A 27 6.49 -6.36 -21.18
N TYR A 28 7.20 -6.43 -22.30
CA TYR A 28 6.69 -5.89 -23.55
C TYR A 28 5.81 -6.94 -24.24
N VAL A 29 4.60 -6.54 -24.59
CA VAL A 29 3.64 -7.38 -25.32
C VAL A 29 3.19 -6.61 -26.55
N GLU A 30 3.22 -7.27 -27.71
CA GLU A 30 2.70 -6.68 -28.94
C GLU A 30 1.17 -6.51 -28.84
N GLU A 31 0.65 -5.39 -29.34
CA GLU A 31 -0.78 -5.06 -29.26
C GLU A 31 -1.68 -6.14 -29.87
N LYS A 32 -1.22 -6.78 -30.95
CA LYS A 32 -1.94 -7.90 -31.60
C LYS A 32 -2.10 -9.11 -30.68
N THR A 33 -1.12 -9.36 -29.82
CA THR A 33 -1.12 -10.49 -28.87
C THR A 33 -2.05 -10.20 -27.70
N LEU A 34 -2.07 -8.95 -27.22
CA LEU A 34 -2.96 -8.53 -26.15
C LEU A 34 -4.42 -8.64 -26.56
N ARG A 35 -4.77 -8.17 -27.77
CA ARG A 35 -6.13 -8.30 -28.31
C ARG A 35 -6.56 -9.76 -28.49
N ALA A 36 -5.69 -10.61 -29.03
CA ALA A 36 -5.97 -12.04 -29.17
C ALA A 36 -6.21 -12.73 -27.82
N LEU A 37 -5.52 -12.28 -26.77
CA LEU A 37 -5.71 -12.78 -25.41
C LEU A 37 -7.08 -12.36 -24.85
N GLU A 38 -7.48 -11.10 -25.03
CA GLU A 38 -8.80 -10.61 -24.60
C GLU A 38 -9.95 -11.34 -25.31
N GLU A 39 -9.81 -11.62 -26.61
CA GLU A 39 -10.79 -12.39 -27.38
C GLU A 39 -10.87 -13.86 -26.95
N ALA A 40 -9.74 -14.46 -26.54
CA ALA A 40 -9.68 -15.84 -26.08
C ALA A 40 -10.33 -16.06 -24.70
N PHE A 41 -10.47 -15.00 -23.89
CA PHE A 41 -11.08 -15.03 -22.56
C PHE A 41 -12.27 -14.07 -22.47
N PRO A 42 -13.46 -14.44 -22.97
CA PRO A 42 -14.65 -13.64 -22.80
C PRO A 42 -14.98 -13.51 -21.30
N THR A 43 -14.96 -12.28 -20.80
CA THR A 43 -15.27 -11.89 -19.42
C THR A 43 -16.52 -12.62 -18.91
N THR A 44 -16.33 -13.61 -18.05
CA THR A 44 -17.37 -14.08 -17.13
C THR A 44 -16.94 -13.69 -15.72
N VAL A 45 -17.09 -12.40 -15.42
CA VAL A 45 -17.19 -11.91 -14.05
C VAL A 45 -18.58 -11.32 -13.94
N GLN A 46 -19.52 -12.11 -13.42
CA GLN A 46 -20.71 -11.55 -12.80
C GLN A 46 -20.24 -10.79 -11.56
N ALA A 47 -20.29 -9.47 -11.65
CA ALA A 47 -20.21 -8.59 -10.50
C ALA A 47 -21.43 -8.83 -9.61
N SER A 48 -21.23 -9.31 -8.39
CA SER A 48 -22.10 -8.98 -7.27
C SER A 48 -21.72 -7.57 -6.78
N GLN A 49 -22.67 -6.63 -6.85
CA GLN A 49 -22.53 -5.26 -6.35
C GLN A 49 -22.24 -5.25 -4.82
N PRO A 50 -21.59 -4.19 -4.32
CA PRO A 50 -22.39 -3.08 -3.79
C PRO A 50 -21.98 -1.71 -4.34
N GLU A 51 -22.88 -0.77 -4.12
CA GLU A 51 -23.01 0.56 -4.69
C GLU A 51 -21.83 1.51 -4.46
N GLY A 52 -21.69 2.48 -5.38
CA GLY A 52 -21.04 3.76 -5.08
C GLY A 52 -20.04 4.26 -6.13
N ASN A 53 -20.58 4.89 -7.19
CA ASN A 53 -20.07 5.99 -8.04
C ASN A 53 -18.57 6.33 -7.95
N VAL A 54 -17.84 6.50 -9.07
CA VAL A 54 -17.92 7.68 -9.96
C VAL A 54 -17.07 7.40 -11.21
N ALA A 55 -17.54 7.93 -12.34
CA ALA A 55 -16.91 7.99 -13.67
C ALA A 55 -15.43 8.48 -13.64
N ILE A 56 -14.60 8.21 -14.66
CA ILE A 56 -14.45 9.11 -15.82
C ILE A 56 -13.73 8.37 -16.96
N GLU A 57 -14.17 8.74 -18.16
CA GLU A 57 -13.83 8.30 -19.50
C GLU A 57 -12.41 8.70 -19.97
N SER A 58 -12.01 7.96 -21.00
CA SER A 58 -10.86 8.06 -21.89
C SER A 58 -10.54 9.45 -22.45
N GLU A 59 -9.27 9.69 -22.81
CA GLU A 59 -8.97 10.27 -24.13
C GLU A 59 -7.53 10.00 -24.63
N SER A 60 -7.48 9.29 -25.76
CA SER A 60 -6.54 9.29 -26.90
C SER A 60 -5.21 10.05 -26.83
N VAL A 61 -4.14 9.38 -27.27
CA VAL A 61 -3.05 10.04 -28.01
C VAL A 61 -2.66 9.25 -29.26
N ARG A 62 -2.67 10.00 -30.37
CA ARG A 62 -2.34 9.64 -31.76
C ARG A 62 -0.86 9.27 -31.97
N GLU A 63 -0.70 8.25 -32.80
CA GLU A 63 0.21 8.00 -33.93
C GLU A 63 1.54 8.80 -34.15
N LEU A 64 2.57 7.97 -34.42
CA LEU A 64 3.97 8.09 -34.90
C LEU A 64 4.51 9.37 -35.58
N ALA A 65 5.80 9.66 -35.30
CA ALA A 65 6.79 10.10 -36.32
C ALA A 65 8.27 9.77 -35.93
N THR A 66 8.84 8.82 -36.69
CA THR A 66 10.21 8.61 -37.25
C THR A 66 11.55 9.00 -36.57
N PRO A 67 12.66 8.31 -36.96
CA PRO A 67 13.92 8.24 -36.21
C PRO A 67 15.00 9.20 -36.74
N GLY A 68 15.80 9.79 -35.84
CA GLY A 68 17.04 10.44 -36.24
C GLY A 68 17.63 11.39 -35.20
N LYS A 69 18.93 11.22 -34.95
CA LYS A 69 19.84 11.93 -34.02
C LYS A 69 19.71 11.58 -32.54
N ARG A 70 20.83 11.12 -31.98
CA ARG A 70 21.10 11.02 -30.54
C ARG A 70 21.13 12.45 -29.96
N PRO A 71 20.22 12.81 -29.04
CA PRO A 71 20.37 13.97 -28.19
C PRO A 71 20.90 13.53 -26.82
N GLU A 72 21.66 14.44 -26.22
CA GLU A 72 22.36 14.29 -24.95
C GLU A 72 21.45 13.94 -23.77
N GLU A 73 22.09 13.49 -22.68
CA GLU A 73 21.53 13.19 -21.37
C GLU A 73 20.42 14.18 -20.96
N SER A 74 19.17 13.79 -21.22
CA SER A 74 18.00 14.48 -20.71
C SER A 74 17.86 14.14 -19.24
N LYS A 75 18.36 15.02 -18.36
CA LYS A 75 17.99 15.03 -16.94
C LYS A 75 16.47 15.01 -16.84
N SER A 76 15.93 13.88 -16.41
CA SER A 76 14.50 13.70 -16.15
C SER A 76 14.08 14.74 -15.11
N VAL A 77 13.40 15.80 -15.57
CA VAL A 77 12.80 16.78 -14.67
C VAL A 77 11.67 16.08 -13.95
N VAL A 78 11.91 15.69 -12.70
CA VAL A 78 10.86 15.27 -11.77
C VAL A 78 9.89 16.44 -11.65
N ARG A 79 8.70 16.31 -12.25
CA ARG A 79 7.61 17.24 -12.01
C ARG A 79 7.06 16.95 -10.61
N TYR A 80 7.56 17.70 -9.63
CA TYR A 80 6.87 17.81 -8.36
C TYR A 80 5.49 18.40 -8.65
N ALA A 81 4.43 17.68 -8.29
CA ALA A 81 3.10 18.27 -8.21
C ALA A 81 3.19 19.53 -7.33
N GLU A 82 2.49 20.59 -7.72
CA GLU A 82 2.42 21.77 -6.86
C GLU A 82 1.96 21.34 -5.46
N PRO A 83 2.59 21.87 -4.39
CA PRO A 83 2.23 21.51 -3.04
C PRO A 83 0.74 21.79 -2.84
N ILE A 84 0.01 20.74 -2.44
CA ILE A 84 -1.39 20.85 -2.04
C ILE A 84 -1.44 21.93 -0.95
N GLN A 85 -2.11 23.05 -1.24
CA GLN A 85 -2.25 24.15 -0.30
C GLN A 85 -3.18 23.70 0.83
N PHE A 86 -2.59 23.23 1.92
CA PHE A 86 -3.32 22.91 3.14
C PHE A 86 -3.80 24.23 3.76
N ALA A 87 -5.08 24.54 3.57
CA ALA A 87 -5.69 25.83 3.93
C ALA A 87 -5.87 26.05 5.46
N GLY A 88 -5.37 25.15 6.30
CA GLY A 88 -5.46 25.25 7.76
C GLY A 88 -4.12 25.09 8.44
N SER A 89 -3.79 25.94 9.41
CA SER A 89 -2.69 25.65 10.33
C SER A 89 -3.09 24.45 11.19
N LEU A 90 -2.21 23.45 11.30
CA LEU A 90 -2.42 22.35 12.24
C LEU A 90 -2.69 22.92 13.64
N PRO A 91 -3.66 22.36 14.40
CA PRO A 91 -3.88 22.78 15.77
C PRO A 91 -2.60 22.57 16.58
N LYS A 92 -2.33 23.45 17.54
CA LYS A 92 -1.20 23.25 18.45
C LYS A 92 -1.39 21.91 19.16
N PRO A 93 -0.37 21.01 19.16
CA PRO A 93 -0.50 19.71 19.78
C PRO A 93 -0.85 19.87 21.26
N PRO A 94 -1.76 19.02 21.79
CA PRO A 94 -2.09 19.06 23.20
C PRO A 94 -0.85 18.73 24.03
N VAL A 95 -0.69 19.45 25.15
CA VAL A 95 0.38 19.14 26.11
C VAL A 95 -0.07 17.91 26.90
N LEU A 96 0.74 16.85 26.87
CA LEU A 96 0.53 15.65 27.66
C LEU A 96 1.43 15.72 28.90
N GLU A 97 0.82 15.83 30.07
CA GLU A 97 1.51 15.74 31.37
C GLU A 97 1.55 14.27 31.80
N LEU A 98 2.76 13.75 32.03
CA LEU A 98 2.98 12.40 32.53
C LEU A 98 2.91 12.40 34.07
N PRO A 99 2.37 11.33 34.70
CA PRO A 99 2.38 11.21 36.15
C PRO A 99 3.80 11.09 36.70
N GLU A 100 3.99 11.45 37.96
CA GLU A 100 5.23 11.16 38.68
C GLU A 100 5.42 9.64 38.84
N GLY A 101 6.65 9.16 38.71
CA GLY A 101 6.97 7.74 38.84
C GLY A 101 8.17 7.32 37.99
N THR A 102 8.38 6.01 37.94
CA THR A 102 9.36 5.36 37.07
C THR A 102 8.91 5.39 35.60
N LYS A 103 9.86 5.23 34.66
CA LYS A 103 9.55 5.15 33.22
C LYS A 103 8.48 4.09 32.91
N THR A 104 8.55 2.94 33.57
CA THR A 104 7.60 1.83 33.39
C THR A 104 6.19 2.19 33.86
N GLU A 105 6.06 2.90 34.99
CA GLU A 105 4.77 3.37 35.49
C GLU A 105 4.15 4.40 34.55
N GLN A 106 4.95 5.36 34.07
CA GLN A 106 4.52 6.35 33.07
C GLN A 106 4.10 5.69 31.75
N TRP A 107 4.84 4.68 31.29
CA TRP A 107 4.52 3.91 30.09
C TRP A 107 3.20 3.15 30.23
N ASN A 108 2.99 2.48 31.36
CA ASN A 108 1.75 1.76 31.64
C ASN A 108 0.56 2.72 31.72
N TRP A 109 0.73 3.87 32.37
CA TRP A 109 -0.30 4.92 32.41
C TRP A 109 -0.66 5.41 31.01
N LEU A 110 0.34 5.68 30.16
CA LEU A 110 0.10 6.14 28.79
C LEU A 110 -0.60 5.06 27.96
N LYS A 111 -0.18 3.80 28.11
CA LYS A 111 -0.80 2.65 27.45
C LYS A 111 -2.26 2.51 27.85
N GLU A 112 -2.58 2.56 29.14
CA GLU A 112 -3.97 2.50 29.62
C GLU A 112 -4.80 3.67 29.08
N LYS A 113 -4.25 4.87 29.06
CA LYS A 113 -4.94 6.05 28.54
C LYS A 113 -5.28 5.93 27.06
N VAL A 114 -4.38 5.37 26.24
CA VAL A 114 -4.62 5.19 24.80
C VAL A 114 -5.55 3.99 24.54
N LEU A 115 -5.38 2.87 25.24
CA LEU A 115 -6.25 1.70 25.08
C LEU A 115 -7.72 1.99 25.47
N ASN A 116 -7.93 2.93 26.40
CA ASN A 116 -9.26 3.38 26.81
C ASN A 116 -9.72 4.66 26.09
N CYS A 117 -9.02 5.12 25.04
CA CYS A 117 -9.40 6.32 24.32
C CYS A 117 -10.67 6.07 23.48
N GLU A 118 -11.75 6.76 23.80
CA GLU A 118 -13.04 6.65 23.09
C GLU A 118 -12.90 6.99 21.60
N THR A 119 -12.07 7.99 21.27
CA THR A 119 -11.80 8.35 19.87
C THR A 119 -11.13 7.21 19.14
N CYS A 120 -10.09 6.61 19.70
CA CYS A 120 -9.43 5.45 19.10
C CYS A 120 -10.41 4.29 18.91
N ALA A 121 -11.19 3.96 19.95
CA ALA A 121 -12.19 2.90 19.89
C ALA A 121 -13.25 3.14 18.79
N SER A 122 -13.64 4.40 18.57
CA SER A 122 -14.62 4.77 17.53
C SER A 122 -14.10 4.63 16.09
N GLN A 123 -12.78 4.65 15.90
CA GLN A 123 -12.13 4.57 14.58
C GLN A 123 -11.63 3.16 14.24
N LEU A 124 -11.87 2.17 15.11
CA LEU A 124 -11.44 0.80 14.87
C LEU A 124 -12.33 0.11 13.83
N ASN A 125 -11.68 -0.71 12.99
CA ASN A 125 -12.37 -1.67 12.14
C ASN A 125 -13.06 -2.76 12.99
N PRO A 126 -14.08 -3.46 12.46
CA PRO A 126 -14.68 -4.60 13.15
C PRO A 126 -13.65 -5.68 13.51
N ASN A 127 -13.62 -6.08 14.79
CA ASN A 127 -12.65 -7.03 15.36
C ASN A 127 -11.18 -6.56 15.38
N ALA A 128 -10.92 -5.26 15.17
CA ALA A 128 -9.59 -4.68 15.34
C ALA A 128 -9.33 -4.30 16.81
N GLN A 129 -8.05 -4.22 17.15
CA GLN A 129 -7.53 -3.75 18.43
C GLN A 129 -6.65 -2.51 18.21
N VAL A 130 -6.62 -1.61 19.19
CA VAL A 130 -5.71 -0.46 19.15
C VAL A 130 -4.27 -0.95 19.21
N VAL A 131 -3.44 -0.48 18.28
CA VAL A 131 -2.01 -0.76 18.24
C VAL A 131 -1.26 0.41 18.88
N PHE A 132 -0.83 0.24 20.13
CA PHE A 132 -0.19 1.32 20.90
C PHE A 132 1.30 1.49 20.55
N GLY A 133 2.11 0.46 20.82
CA GLY A 133 3.56 0.52 20.73
C GLY A 133 4.20 -0.47 21.71
N THR A 134 5.36 -0.99 21.35
CA THR A 134 6.11 -1.97 22.15
C THR A 134 7.62 -1.71 22.02
N GLY A 135 8.40 -2.16 23.00
CA GLY A 135 9.86 -2.06 22.94
C GLY A 135 10.51 -1.88 24.31
N ASN A 136 11.82 -1.68 24.29
CA ASN A 136 12.61 -1.35 25.47
C ASN A 136 12.54 0.16 25.75
N LEU A 137 12.18 0.57 26.97
CA LEU A 137 12.08 1.98 27.38
C LEU A 137 13.44 2.67 27.57
N ASP A 138 14.53 1.90 27.54
CA ASP A 138 15.91 2.39 27.64
C ASP A 138 16.64 2.36 26.30
N THR A 139 15.93 2.16 25.19
CA THR A 139 16.50 2.24 23.84
C THR A 139 16.76 3.70 23.43
N ASP A 140 17.84 3.93 22.68
CA ASP A 140 18.13 5.22 22.05
C ASP A 140 17.39 5.41 20.72
N LEU A 141 16.79 4.32 20.18
CA LEU A 141 16.13 4.30 18.87
C LEU A 141 14.63 4.03 18.99
N PHE A 142 13.82 4.95 18.49
CA PHE A 142 12.37 4.81 18.35
C PHE A 142 11.98 4.73 16.86
N LEU A 143 11.33 3.64 16.47
CA LEU A 143 10.82 3.45 15.11
C LEU A 143 9.32 3.78 15.07
N CYS A 144 8.94 4.69 14.18
CA CYS A 144 7.56 5.14 14.01
C CYS A 144 7.11 4.85 12.57
N GLY A 145 6.04 4.05 12.45
CA GLY A 145 5.37 3.79 11.18
C GLY A 145 4.23 4.78 10.92
N GLU A 146 3.52 4.60 9.81
CA GLU A 146 2.38 5.44 9.44
C GLU A 146 1.11 5.05 10.22
N ALA A 147 0.53 3.90 9.91
CA ALA A 147 -0.69 3.38 10.51
C ALA A 147 -0.59 1.85 10.63
N PRO A 148 -1.33 1.23 11.56
CA PRO A 148 -1.36 -0.23 11.65
C PRO A 148 -2.03 -0.84 10.41
N GLY A 149 -1.49 -1.96 9.93
CA GLY A 149 -2.13 -2.78 8.90
C GLY A 149 -3.10 -3.80 9.49
N ALA A 150 -3.71 -4.62 8.62
CA ALA A 150 -4.73 -5.59 9.04
C ALA A 150 -4.23 -6.63 10.05
N GLU A 151 -2.99 -7.10 9.92
CA GLU A 151 -2.40 -8.06 10.86
C GLU A 151 -2.02 -7.40 12.19
N GLU A 152 -1.51 -6.16 12.15
CA GLU A 152 -1.22 -5.36 13.33
C GLU A 152 -2.50 -5.10 14.14
N GLU A 153 -3.56 -4.61 13.47
CA GLU A 153 -4.86 -4.34 14.08
C GLU A 153 -5.46 -5.60 14.72
N LYS A 154 -5.36 -6.75 14.06
CA LYS A 154 -5.89 -8.02 14.59
C LYS A 154 -5.13 -8.51 15.83
N LYS A 155 -3.81 -8.29 15.88
CA LYS A 155 -2.94 -8.75 16.98
C LYS A 155 -2.75 -7.71 18.09
N GLY A 156 -3.08 -6.45 17.84
CA GLY A 156 -2.79 -5.34 18.74
C GLY A 156 -1.28 -5.04 18.88
N LEU A 157 -0.46 -5.46 17.91
CA LEU A 157 1.00 -5.38 17.97
C LEU A 157 1.54 -4.68 16.72
N PRO A 158 2.51 -3.74 16.86
CA PRO A 158 3.08 -3.04 15.72
C PRO A 158 4.04 -3.94 14.94
N PHE A 159 4.15 -3.71 13.61
CA PHE A 159 5.12 -4.36 12.73
C PHE A 159 5.10 -5.90 12.77
N VAL A 160 3.93 -6.51 12.67
CA VAL A 160 3.75 -7.98 12.70
C VAL A 160 3.28 -8.57 11.37
N GLY A 161 3.05 -7.73 10.36
CA GLY A 161 2.78 -8.13 8.99
C GLY A 161 4.06 -8.19 8.12
N PRO A 162 3.90 -8.30 6.78
CA PRO A 162 5.03 -8.46 5.85
C PRO A 162 6.07 -7.33 5.92
N ALA A 163 5.63 -6.09 6.17
CA ALA A 163 6.54 -4.96 6.35
C ALA A 163 7.37 -5.08 7.63
N GLY A 164 6.80 -5.64 8.70
CA GLY A 164 7.51 -5.94 9.94
C GLY A 164 8.52 -7.07 9.78
N GLU A 165 8.16 -8.12 9.04
CA GLU A 165 9.11 -9.20 8.70
C GLU A 165 10.30 -8.68 7.89
N LEU A 166 10.12 -7.66 7.05
CA LEU A 166 11.23 -7.01 6.35
C LEU A 166 12.05 -6.12 7.27
N LEU A 167 11.42 -5.44 8.23
CA LEU A 167 12.11 -4.59 9.21
C LEU A 167 13.03 -5.41 10.13
N GLU A 168 12.69 -6.67 10.40
CA GLU A 168 13.47 -7.56 11.26
C GLU A 168 14.69 -8.20 10.57
N ARG A 169 14.78 -8.11 9.22
CA ARG A 169 15.84 -8.75 8.42
C ARG A 169 17.03 -7.82 8.15
#